data_AF-A0A948RTR6-F1
#
_entry.id   AF-A0A948RTR6-F1
#
_cell.length_a   1.000
_cell.length_b   1.000
_cell.length_c   1.000
_cell.angle_alpha   90.00
_cell.angle_beta   90.00
_cell.angle_gamma   90.00
#
_symmetry.space_group_name_H-M   'P 1'
#
loop_
_entity.id
_entity.type
_entity.pdbx_description
1 polymer ?
#
loop_
_entity_poly.entity_id
_entity_poly.type
_entity_poly.pdbx_seq_one_letter_code
_entity_poly.pdbx_strand_id
1 'polypeptide(L)'
;MRWFIISIVITALASGAAFAGPNAGARLMVQGNVNGVSTNGFICADIPIPSTCEEMDPSAIPDSETSLYWYLAVVVSPPDNTPNFNTIVFGLGDYITADTYIGYWGPCIAGALEISTDGWPFPGEGTAVSWTPDCVYGYMEPVYYFGVYGYAAGDIPLDVHPIQGGVVVDCSVDPQSDDFFGFGAMGVAGSPGSNPYCPGLEPAPGACCFGPTVCVMLLEEDCLSEGGEWYGGDCEDAPCGPNPTQTTTWGSIKSVYR
;
A
#
# COMPACT_ATOMS: atom_id res chain seq x y z
N MET A 1 -36.21 42.72 39.37
CA MET A 1 -36.37 41.50 38.54
C MET A 1 -36.15 41.87 37.09
N ARG A 2 -34.89 41.84 36.68
CA ARG A 2 -34.43 42.25 35.34
C ARG A 2 -34.13 40.99 34.53
N TRP A 3 -34.52 41.06 33.29
CA TRP A 3 -34.46 40.03 32.27
C TRP A 3 -33.02 39.54 32.05
N PHE A 4 -32.80 38.23 32.22
CA PHE A 4 -31.67 37.53 31.64
C PHE A 4 -32.22 36.65 30.52
N ILE A 5 -32.33 37.22 29.32
CA ILE A 5 -32.48 36.46 28.08
C ILE A 5 -31.12 35.81 27.83
N ILE A 6 -31.05 34.51 28.07
CA ILE A 6 -29.91 33.66 27.74
C ILE A 6 -29.93 33.48 26.22
N SER A 7 -29.15 34.29 25.51
CA SER A 7 -28.82 34.04 24.10
C SER A 7 -27.89 32.83 24.04
N ILE A 8 -28.48 31.66 23.83
CA ILE A 8 -27.76 30.47 23.36
C ILE A 8 -27.27 30.81 21.94
N VAL A 9 -26.03 31.27 21.84
CA VAL A 9 -25.32 31.36 20.57
C VAL A 9 -25.04 29.94 20.14
N ILE A 10 -25.89 29.42 19.25
CA ILE A 10 -25.66 28.19 18.52
C ILE A 10 -24.54 28.49 17.52
N THR A 11 -23.30 28.35 17.97
CA THR A 11 -22.14 28.25 17.08
C THR A 11 -22.25 26.89 16.41
N ALA A 12 -23.05 26.82 15.34
CA ALA A 12 -22.98 25.72 14.40
C ALA A 12 -21.57 25.73 13.82
N LEU A 13 -20.71 24.90 14.38
CA LEU A 13 -19.42 24.55 13.83
C LEU A 13 -19.69 23.96 12.44
N ALA A 14 -19.67 24.82 11.43
CA ALA A 14 -19.47 24.39 10.06
C ALA A 14 -18.02 23.92 9.96
N SER A 15 -17.75 22.75 10.51
CA SER A 15 -16.59 21.95 10.11
C SER A 15 -16.83 21.60 8.65
N GLY A 16 -16.38 22.48 7.75
CA GLY A 16 -16.27 22.16 6.34
C GLY A 16 -15.44 20.89 6.24
N ALA A 17 -15.92 19.91 5.46
CA ALA A 17 -15.09 18.77 5.12
C ALA A 17 -13.79 19.32 4.54
N ALA A 18 -12.66 19.01 5.18
CA ALA A 18 -11.37 19.25 4.55
C ALA A 18 -11.42 18.48 3.24
N PHE A 19 -11.31 19.19 2.12
CA PHE A 19 -11.24 18.54 0.82
C PHE A 19 -9.92 17.78 0.81
N ALA A 20 -10.03 16.46 0.74
CA ALA A 20 -8.94 15.57 0.37
C ALA A 20 -8.24 16.14 -0.87
N GLY A 21 -6.93 16.33 -0.78
CA GLY A 21 -6.09 16.74 -1.90
C GLY A 21 -5.90 15.62 -2.92
N PRO A 22 -5.12 15.87 -3.98
CA PRO A 22 -4.95 14.93 -5.09
C PRO A 22 -4.22 13.63 -4.70
N ASN A 23 -3.53 13.60 -3.56
CA ASN A 23 -2.83 12.43 -3.05
C ASN A 23 -3.55 11.80 -1.84
N ALA A 24 -4.80 12.20 -1.58
CA ALA A 24 -5.57 11.65 -0.48
C ALA A 24 -5.70 10.13 -0.60
N GLY A 25 -5.48 9.45 0.53
CA GLY A 25 -5.45 8.01 0.57
C GLY A 25 -4.12 7.41 0.13
N ALA A 26 -3.05 8.19 -0.08
CA ALA A 26 -1.71 7.65 -0.31
C ALA A 26 -1.27 6.75 0.85
N ARG A 27 -0.47 5.73 0.56
CA ARG A 27 0.16 4.84 1.54
C ARG A 27 1.65 4.80 1.31
N LEU A 28 2.41 4.63 2.39
CA LEU A 28 3.83 4.36 2.30
C LEU A 28 4.07 2.88 2.57
N MET A 29 4.33 2.14 1.52
CA MET A 29 4.46 0.68 1.53
C MET A 29 5.93 0.27 1.45
N VAL A 30 6.19 -0.99 1.76
CA VAL A 30 7.53 -1.58 1.79
C VAL A 30 7.60 -2.72 0.78
N GLN A 31 8.64 -2.71 -0.06
CA GLN A 31 9.01 -3.82 -0.93
C GLN A 31 10.44 -4.30 -0.59
N GLY A 32 10.58 -5.55 -0.16
CA GLY A 32 11.86 -6.21 0.05
C GLY A 32 12.46 -6.75 -1.24
N ASN A 33 13.79 -6.69 -1.38
CA ASN A 33 14.49 -7.37 -2.46
C ASN A 33 14.85 -8.81 -2.06
N VAL A 34 14.06 -9.78 -2.52
CA VAL A 34 14.31 -11.21 -2.26
C VAL A 34 15.47 -11.80 -3.08
N ASN A 35 15.96 -11.09 -4.11
CA ASN A 35 16.88 -11.65 -5.11
C ASN A 35 18.29 -11.01 -5.12
N GLY A 36 18.55 -9.97 -4.33
CA GLY A 36 19.77 -9.16 -4.50
C GLY A 36 20.47 -8.76 -3.22
N VAL A 37 21.52 -9.50 -2.84
CA VAL A 37 22.59 -8.95 -1.99
C VAL A 37 23.47 -8.07 -2.88
N SER A 38 23.26 -6.75 -2.89
CA SER A 38 24.15 -5.84 -3.63
C SER A 38 25.41 -5.54 -2.82
N THR A 39 26.56 -5.71 -3.46
CA THR A 39 27.88 -5.39 -2.88
C THR A 39 28.36 -3.97 -3.19
N ASN A 40 27.67 -3.20 -4.05
CA ASN A 40 28.25 -2.04 -4.74
C ASN A 40 27.50 -0.71 -4.54
N GLY A 41 26.85 -0.49 -3.39
CA GLY A 41 26.08 0.73 -3.17
C GLY A 41 24.82 0.70 -4.03
N PHE A 42 23.70 0.48 -3.38
CA PHE A 42 22.45 0.12 -4.04
C PHE A 42 21.80 1.31 -4.74
N ILE A 43 21.18 1.03 -5.88
CA ILE A 43 20.42 2.00 -6.66
C ILE A 43 19.00 1.45 -6.73
N CYS A 44 18.00 2.25 -6.39
CA CYS A 44 16.59 1.82 -6.39
C CYS A 44 16.10 1.24 -7.72
N ALA A 45 16.80 1.54 -8.82
CA ALA A 45 16.57 0.97 -10.15
C ALA A 45 16.68 -0.57 -10.21
N ASP A 46 17.35 -1.20 -9.24
CA ASP A 46 17.61 -2.64 -9.25
C ASP A 46 16.55 -3.47 -8.50
N ILE A 47 15.59 -2.84 -7.80
CA ILE A 47 14.48 -3.57 -7.16
C ILE A 47 13.31 -3.61 -8.13
N PRO A 48 12.85 -4.81 -8.52
CA PRO A 48 11.62 -4.94 -9.27
C PRO A 48 10.48 -4.33 -8.44
N ILE A 49 9.89 -3.26 -8.95
CA ILE A 49 8.63 -2.76 -8.42
C ILE A 49 7.56 -3.71 -8.95
N PRO A 50 6.76 -4.33 -8.07
CA PRO A 50 5.67 -5.18 -8.53
C PRO A 50 4.67 -4.41 -9.38
N SER A 51 3.89 -5.15 -10.17
CA SER A 51 2.89 -4.53 -11.06
C SER A 51 1.59 -4.20 -10.34
N THR A 52 1.38 -4.83 -9.18
CA THR A 52 0.25 -4.62 -8.29
C THR A 52 0.71 -4.47 -6.85
N CYS A 53 -0.18 -3.96 -6.02
CA CYS A 53 0.10 -3.69 -4.62
C CYS A 53 0.17 -4.98 -3.78
N GLU A 54 -0.57 -6.02 -4.17
CA GLU A 54 -0.67 -7.32 -3.52
C GLU A 54 0.58 -8.16 -3.75
N GLU A 55 1.27 -7.91 -4.85
CA GLU A 55 2.58 -8.48 -5.12
C GLU A 55 3.68 -7.80 -4.28
N MET A 56 3.38 -6.73 -3.52
CA MET A 56 4.37 -6.15 -2.63
C MET A 56 4.65 -7.06 -1.44
N ASP A 57 5.90 -7.50 -1.35
CA ASP A 57 6.39 -8.35 -0.29
C ASP A 57 7.22 -7.52 0.70
N PRO A 58 6.70 -7.22 1.91
CA PRO A 58 7.45 -6.51 2.93
C PRO A 58 8.43 -7.42 3.68
N SER A 59 8.47 -8.71 3.33
CA SER A 59 9.35 -9.70 3.95
C SER A 59 10.70 -9.73 3.23
N ALA A 60 11.79 -9.79 3.98
CA ALA A 60 13.08 -10.21 3.43
C ALA A 60 13.46 -11.59 3.97
N ILE A 61 13.76 -12.52 3.06
CA ILE A 61 14.18 -13.90 3.39
C ILE A 61 15.41 -14.20 2.52
N PRO A 62 16.58 -14.63 3.03
CA PRO A 62 16.70 -15.69 4.06
C PRO A 62 17.84 -15.59 5.15
N ASP A 63 17.49 -16.08 6.35
CA ASP A 63 18.22 -16.91 7.36
C ASP A 63 19.73 -16.80 7.68
N SER A 64 20.49 -15.85 7.12
CA SER A 64 21.93 -15.69 7.45
C SER A 64 22.30 -14.31 8.00
N GLU A 65 23.06 -14.30 9.10
CA GLU A 65 23.53 -13.13 9.88
C GLU A 65 24.36 -12.09 9.09
N THR A 66 24.54 -12.24 7.78
CA THR A 66 25.47 -11.45 6.96
C THR A 66 24.84 -10.69 5.79
N SER A 67 23.53 -10.82 5.56
CA SER A 67 22.90 -10.24 4.38
C SER A 67 22.28 -8.88 4.68
N LEU A 68 22.67 -7.89 3.87
CA LEU A 68 22.07 -6.57 3.82
C LEU A 68 20.77 -6.64 3.00
N TYR A 69 19.64 -6.39 3.65
CA TYR A 69 18.32 -6.36 3.02
C TYR A 69 18.03 -4.98 2.47
N TRP A 70 17.57 -4.93 1.22
CA TRP A 70 17.16 -3.68 0.59
C TRP A 70 15.64 -3.60 0.57
N TYR A 71 15.13 -2.52 1.16
CA TYR A 71 13.71 -2.18 1.13
C TYR A 71 13.50 -0.91 0.34
N LEU A 72 12.43 -0.86 -0.46
CA LEU A 72 11.90 0.37 -1.01
C LEU A 72 10.72 0.86 -0.19
N ALA A 73 10.71 2.14 0.13
CA ALA A 73 9.48 2.83 0.47
C ALA A 73 8.78 3.22 -0.84
N VAL A 74 7.54 2.75 -1.03
CA VAL A 74 6.75 2.94 -2.25
C VAL A 74 5.49 3.73 -1.90
N VAL A 75 5.26 4.87 -2.57
CA VAL A 75 4.00 5.60 -2.43
C VAL A 75 2.96 4.95 -3.32
N VAL A 76 1.85 4.52 -2.73
CA VAL A 76 0.71 3.94 -3.46
C VAL A 76 -0.52 4.81 -3.33
N SER A 77 -1.00 5.32 -4.47
CA SER A 77 -2.23 6.09 -4.56
C SER A 77 -3.41 5.23 -5.04
N PRO A 78 -4.64 5.52 -4.60
CA PRO A 78 -5.84 4.86 -5.11
C PRO A 78 -5.92 4.90 -6.66
N PRO A 79 -6.46 3.87 -7.33
CA PRO A 79 -6.49 3.77 -8.78
C PRO A 79 -7.36 4.84 -9.47
N ASP A 80 -8.24 5.51 -8.72
CA ASP A 80 -9.07 6.63 -9.18
C ASP A 80 -8.39 7.99 -9.07
N ASN A 81 -7.25 8.07 -8.38
CA ASN A 81 -6.45 9.29 -8.25
C ASN A 81 -5.26 9.23 -9.19
N THR A 82 -4.95 10.32 -9.90
CA THR A 82 -3.65 10.47 -10.57
C THR A 82 -2.69 11.06 -9.55
N PRO A 83 -1.79 10.27 -8.93
CA PRO A 83 -0.78 10.82 -8.02
C PRO A 83 -0.06 11.99 -8.68
N ASN A 84 0.25 12.98 -7.87
CA ASN A 84 1.04 14.13 -8.28
C ASN A 84 1.72 14.66 -7.04
N PHE A 85 2.95 14.22 -6.77
CA PHE A 85 3.69 14.63 -5.59
C PHE A 85 5.18 14.80 -5.86
N ASN A 86 5.81 15.62 -5.03
CA ASN A 86 7.25 15.85 -5.06
C ASN A 86 7.91 15.82 -3.68
N THR A 87 7.14 15.58 -2.63
CA THR A 87 7.65 15.56 -1.27
C THR A 87 6.91 14.51 -0.46
N ILE A 88 7.66 13.77 0.34
CA ILE A 88 7.14 12.86 1.36
C ILE A 88 7.78 13.19 2.70
N VAL A 89 7.03 12.96 3.77
CA VAL A 89 7.47 13.14 5.14
C VAL A 89 7.02 11.94 5.94
N PHE A 90 7.95 11.24 6.56
CA PHE A 90 7.68 10.03 7.32
C PHE A 90 8.75 9.82 8.39
N GLY A 91 8.56 8.81 9.22
CA GLY A 91 9.51 8.39 10.23
C GLY A 91 9.58 6.88 10.37
N LEU A 92 10.26 6.45 11.42
CA LEU A 92 10.31 5.07 11.84
C LEU A 92 9.65 4.95 13.21
N GLY A 93 8.83 3.92 13.37
CA GLY A 93 8.26 3.57 14.66
C GLY A 93 9.30 2.93 15.58
N ASP A 94 8.82 2.32 16.66
CA ASP A 94 9.70 1.65 17.62
C ASP A 94 10.25 0.33 17.05
N TYR A 95 11.55 0.10 17.21
CA TYR A 95 12.22 -1.15 16.86
C TYR A 95 13.47 -1.37 17.72
N ILE A 96 13.90 -2.62 17.88
CA ILE A 96 15.01 -2.97 18.77
C ILE A 96 16.35 -2.84 18.03
N THR A 97 17.10 -1.77 18.29
CA THR A 97 18.42 -1.49 17.66
C THR A 97 19.54 -2.48 18.04
N ALA A 98 19.30 -3.33 19.04
CA ALA A 98 20.20 -4.45 19.35
C ALA A 98 19.98 -5.64 18.41
N ASP A 99 18.76 -5.76 17.88
CA ASP A 99 18.32 -6.87 17.03
C ASP A 99 18.32 -6.48 15.55
N THR A 100 18.40 -5.18 15.23
CA THR A 100 18.43 -4.66 13.87
C THR A 100 19.42 -3.52 13.73
N TYR A 101 19.99 -3.37 12.53
CA TYR A 101 20.89 -2.26 12.21
C TYR A 101 20.64 -1.74 10.80
N ILE A 102 20.25 -0.47 10.68
CA ILE A 102 20.11 0.22 9.39
C ILE A 102 21.48 0.81 9.03
N GLY A 103 22.16 0.23 8.05
CA GLY A 103 23.51 0.65 7.64
C GLY A 103 23.51 1.63 6.47
N TYR A 104 22.44 1.66 5.67
CA TYR A 104 22.30 2.50 4.49
C TYR A 104 20.87 3.00 4.36
N TRP A 105 20.71 4.21 3.86
CA TRP A 105 19.41 4.80 3.56
C TRP A 105 19.57 5.97 2.62
N GLY A 106 18.48 6.37 1.97
CA GLY A 106 18.44 7.61 1.22
C GLY A 106 17.33 7.65 0.17
N PRO A 107 17.18 8.80 -0.49
CA PRO A 107 16.20 8.96 -1.56
C PRO A 107 16.56 8.14 -2.78
N CYS A 108 15.54 7.60 -3.45
CA CYS A 108 15.67 6.92 -4.73
C CYS A 108 15.80 7.89 -5.91
N ILE A 109 15.31 9.12 -5.73
CA ILE A 109 15.23 10.12 -6.79
C ILE A 109 16.52 10.94 -6.79
N ALA A 110 17.19 10.98 -7.94
CA ALA A 110 18.44 11.71 -8.10
C ALA A 110 18.24 13.21 -7.84
N GLY A 111 19.09 13.79 -7.00
CA GLY A 111 19.02 15.22 -6.66
C GLY A 111 17.92 15.59 -5.65
N ALA A 112 17.25 14.60 -5.05
CA ALA A 112 16.36 14.87 -3.93
C ALA A 112 17.10 15.53 -2.75
N LEU A 113 16.43 16.49 -2.12
CA LEU A 113 16.80 17.10 -0.86
C LEU A 113 16.20 16.29 0.28
N GLU A 114 17.05 15.84 1.19
CA GLU A 114 16.65 15.18 2.43
C GLU A 114 16.90 16.10 3.62
N ILE A 115 15.90 16.25 4.48
CA ILE A 115 15.97 16.95 5.77
C ILE A 115 15.49 15.96 6.82
N SER A 116 16.43 15.41 7.57
CA SER A 116 16.15 14.44 8.63
C SER A 116 16.31 15.04 10.02
N THR A 117 15.74 14.37 11.01
CA THR A 117 16.07 14.63 12.41
C THR A 117 17.51 14.19 12.73
N ASP A 118 18.07 14.70 13.84
CA ASP A 118 19.47 14.48 14.22
C ASP A 118 19.82 13.00 14.44
N GLY A 119 18.83 12.18 14.84
CA GLY A 119 19.00 10.75 15.11
C GLY A 119 18.65 9.85 13.92
N TRP A 120 18.25 10.38 12.76
CA TRP A 120 17.81 9.52 11.66
C TRP A 120 18.90 8.51 11.23
N PRO A 121 18.60 7.20 11.07
CA PRO A 121 17.27 6.54 11.11
C PRO A 121 17.01 5.71 12.39
N PHE A 122 17.28 6.24 13.58
CA PHE A 122 16.94 5.55 14.84
C PHE A 122 15.42 5.47 15.09
N PRO A 123 14.94 4.59 16.01
CA PRO A 123 13.53 4.50 16.34
C PRO A 123 12.94 5.84 16.81
N GLY A 124 11.75 6.18 16.32
CA GLY A 124 11.06 7.43 16.64
C GLY A 124 11.62 8.67 15.93
N GLU A 125 12.57 8.51 15.01
CA GLU A 125 13.14 9.60 14.21
C GLU A 125 12.38 9.75 12.88
N GLY A 126 12.64 10.85 12.15
CA GLY A 126 11.95 11.16 10.90
C GLY A 126 12.81 11.80 9.82
N THR A 127 12.30 11.73 8.59
CA THR A 127 12.88 12.41 7.44
C THR A 127 11.82 13.03 6.53
N ALA A 128 12.15 14.17 5.96
CA ALA A 128 11.41 14.82 4.88
C ALA A 128 12.27 14.78 3.62
N VAL A 129 11.72 14.23 2.55
CA VAL A 129 12.41 14.07 1.27
C VAL A 129 11.62 14.81 0.21
N SER A 130 12.26 15.74 -0.47
CA SER A 130 11.66 16.56 -1.53
C SER A 130 12.53 16.53 -2.77
N TRP A 131 11.94 16.57 -3.96
CA TRP A 131 12.66 16.62 -5.22
C TRP A 131 12.04 17.65 -6.16
N THR A 132 12.88 18.24 -7.00
CA THR A 132 12.46 19.21 -8.02
C THR A 132 13.37 19.06 -9.25
N PRO A 133 12.90 19.41 -10.45
CA PRO A 133 11.58 19.96 -10.80
C PRO A 133 10.51 18.91 -11.08
N ASP A 134 10.86 17.63 -11.03
CA ASP A 134 9.99 16.55 -11.51
C ASP A 134 8.93 16.16 -10.47
N CYS A 135 7.75 15.81 -10.98
CA CYS A 135 6.64 15.28 -10.18
C CYS A 135 6.49 13.81 -10.47
N VAL A 136 6.14 13.06 -9.43
CA VAL A 136 5.80 11.66 -9.56
C VAL A 136 4.33 11.56 -9.91
N TYR A 137 4.05 10.83 -11.00
CA TYR A 137 2.69 10.53 -11.47
C TYR A 137 2.39 9.03 -11.49
N GLY A 138 3.34 8.19 -11.09
CA GLY A 138 3.16 6.75 -11.01
C GLY A 138 2.28 6.35 -9.82
N TYR A 139 1.41 5.36 -10.02
CA TYR A 139 0.61 4.76 -8.94
C TYR A 139 1.46 4.07 -7.89
N MET A 140 2.65 3.59 -8.28
CA MET A 140 3.64 2.98 -7.41
C MET A 140 5.01 3.51 -7.82
N GLU A 141 5.63 4.30 -6.95
CA GLU A 141 6.95 4.89 -7.21
C GLU A 141 7.88 4.63 -6.02
N PRO A 142 9.10 4.12 -6.26
CA PRO A 142 10.09 3.96 -5.21
C PRO A 142 10.70 5.31 -4.90
N VAL A 143 10.51 5.78 -3.67
CA VAL A 143 10.90 7.13 -3.28
C VAL A 143 12.09 7.14 -2.32
N TYR A 144 12.27 6.04 -1.59
CA TYR A 144 13.30 5.92 -0.57
C TYR A 144 13.76 4.47 -0.43
N TYR A 145 14.98 4.26 0.05
CA TYR A 145 15.48 2.91 0.34
C TYR A 145 16.09 2.79 1.74
N PHE A 146 16.10 1.57 2.24
CA PHE A 146 16.81 1.17 3.46
C PHE A 146 17.66 -0.07 3.18
N GLY A 147 18.89 -0.05 3.69
CA GLY A 147 19.78 -1.19 3.79
C GLY A 147 19.84 -1.67 5.24
N VAL A 148 19.22 -2.80 5.54
CA VAL A 148 18.98 -3.28 6.90
C VAL A 148 19.69 -4.61 7.16
N TYR A 149 20.29 -4.76 8.34
CA TYR A 149 20.74 -6.02 8.90
C TYR A 149 19.80 -6.45 10.02
N GLY A 150 19.38 -7.72 10.03
CA GLY A 150 18.58 -8.31 11.09
C GLY A 150 19.37 -9.40 11.82
N TYR A 151 19.51 -9.26 13.14
CA TYR A 151 20.19 -10.20 14.04
C TYR A 151 19.19 -11.05 14.85
N ALA A 152 17.96 -10.57 15.02
CA ALA A 152 16.85 -11.36 15.55
C ALA A 152 15.55 -11.04 14.80
N ALA A 153 14.59 -11.96 14.86
CA ALA A 153 13.29 -11.79 14.22
C ALA A 153 12.56 -10.58 14.80
N GLY A 154 12.13 -9.68 13.92
CA GLY A 154 11.36 -8.48 14.26
C GLY A 154 10.99 -7.69 13.01
N ASP A 155 10.42 -6.51 13.19
CA ASP A 155 10.12 -5.60 12.10
C ASP A 155 10.63 -4.18 12.40
N ILE A 156 10.75 -3.38 11.35
CA ILE A 156 11.05 -1.95 11.42
C ILE A 156 9.85 -1.22 10.80
N PRO A 157 8.90 -0.74 11.62
CA PRO A 157 7.74 -0.03 11.12
C PRO A 157 8.12 1.34 10.55
N LEU A 158 7.58 1.66 9.38
CA LEU A 158 7.46 3.06 8.97
C LEU A 158 6.36 3.71 9.82
N ASP A 159 6.50 4.99 10.12
CA ASP A 159 5.56 5.73 10.97
C ASP A 159 5.49 7.20 10.53
N VAL A 160 4.70 8.00 11.24
CA VAL A 160 4.67 9.45 11.08
C VAL A 160 5.98 10.07 11.56
N HIS A 161 6.43 11.14 10.89
CA HIS A 161 7.55 11.93 11.38
C HIS A 161 7.19 12.56 12.75
N PRO A 162 8.06 12.51 13.78
CA PRO A 162 7.73 12.95 15.14
C PRO A 162 7.35 14.44 15.27
N ILE A 163 7.92 15.29 14.41
CA ILE A 163 7.68 16.74 14.39
C ILE A 163 6.71 17.16 13.27
N GLN A 164 6.83 16.56 12.07
CA GLN A 164 6.17 17.04 10.85
C GLN A 164 4.96 16.19 10.41
N GLY A 165 4.68 15.08 11.09
CA GLY A 165 3.60 14.16 10.73
C GLY A 165 3.94 13.23 9.57
N GLY A 166 2.94 12.56 9.02
CA GLY A 166 3.10 11.63 7.91
C GLY A 166 2.37 12.16 6.69
N VAL A 167 3.05 12.88 5.81
CA VAL A 167 2.39 13.59 4.70
C VAL A 167 3.06 13.37 3.35
N VAL A 168 2.25 13.47 2.30
CA VAL A 168 2.67 13.60 0.91
C VAL A 168 2.23 14.97 0.40
N VAL A 169 3.10 15.69 -0.30
CA VAL A 169 2.82 17.05 -0.80
C VAL A 169 2.82 17.08 -2.32
N ASP A 170 1.77 17.69 -2.87
CA ASP A 170 1.60 17.81 -4.31
C ASP A 170 2.54 18.84 -4.97
N CYS A 171 2.59 18.81 -6.30
CA CYS A 171 3.39 19.74 -7.09
C CYS A 171 2.67 21.02 -7.52
N SER A 172 1.47 21.29 -7.01
CA SER A 172 0.72 22.45 -7.46
C SER A 172 1.40 23.76 -7.04
N VAL A 173 1.02 24.88 -7.67
CA VAL A 173 1.57 26.21 -7.33
C VAL A 173 1.24 26.60 -5.89
N ASP A 174 0.14 26.07 -5.35
CA ASP A 174 -0.26 26.18 -3.95
C ASP A 174 -0.27 24.76 -3.33
N PRO A 175 0.91 24.21 -2.96
CA PRO A 175 1.05 22.80 -2.64
C PRO A 175 0.06 22.34 -1.57
N GLN A 176 -0.67 21.27 -1.86
CA GLN A 176 -1.56 20.63 -0.88
C GLN A 176 -0.83 19.45 -0.23
N SER A 177 -0.97 19.33 1.09
CA SER A 177 -0.49 18.20 1.86
C SER A 177 -1.63 17.25 2.17
N ASP A 178 -1.45 15.98 1.89
CA ASP A 178 -2.35 14.91 2.28
C ASP A 178 -1.65 13.99 3.29
N ASP A 179 -2.37 13.57 4.33
CA ASP A 179 -1.86 12.59 5.29
C ASP A 179 -1.76 11.20 4.62
N PHE A 180 -0.71 10.45 4.96
CA PHE A 180 -0.66 9.03 4.63
C PHE A 180 -1.79 8.29 5.35
N PHE A 181 -2.52 7.46 4.61
CA PHE A 181 -3.55 6.59 5.14
C PHE A 181 -2.98 5.45 5.98
N GLY A 182 -1.76 4.99 5.67
CA GLY A 182 -1.10 3.91 6.39
C GLY A 182 0.36 3.73 5.97
N PHE A 183 1.07 3.00 6.82
CA PHE A 183 2.50 2.74 6.75
C PHE A 183 2.78 1.24 6.78
N GLY A 184 3.76 0.78 6.00
CA GLY A 184 4.27 -0.57 6.03
C GLY A 184 5.33 -0.78 7.12
N ALA A 185 5.77 -2.03 7.29
CA ALA A 185 6.84 -2.43 8.18
C ALA A 185 7.76 -3.42 7.49
N MET A 186 9.07 -3.19 7.57
CA MET A 186 10.11 -4.04 7.01
C MET A 186 10.34 -5.26 7.90
N GLY A 187 10.08 -6.47 7.42
CA GLY A 187 10.26 -7.70 8.21
C GLY A 187 11.67 -8.26 8.14
N VAL A 188 12.37 -8.36 9.27
CA VAL A 188 13.78 -8.78 9.32
C VAL A 188 13.98 -10.15 9.98
N ALA A 189 15.07 -10.82 9.59
CA ALA A 189 15.51 -12.10 10.15
C ALA A 189 14.40 -13.17 10.21
N GLY A 190 13.61 -13.26 9.13
CA GLY A 190 12.52 -14.24 8.99
C GLY A 190 11.20 -13.87 9.67
N SER A 191 11.12 -12.71 10.34
CA SER A 191 9.83 -12.14 10.72
C SER A 191 9.11 -11.60 9.49
N PRO A 192 7.79 -11.84 9.34
CA PRO A 192 7.04 -11.18 8.29
C PRO A 192 7.06 -9.67 8.50
N GLY A 193 7.17 -8.93 7.40
CA GLY A 193 6.85 -7.50 7.39
C GLY A 193 5.34 -7.30 7.31
N SER A 194 4.91 -6.05 7.17
CA SER A 194 3.51 -5.75 6.89
C SER A 194 3.37 -4.58 5.93
N ASN A 195 2.23 -4.50 5.26
CA ASN A 195 1.89 -3.40 4.38
C ASN A 195 0.45 -2.97 4.66
N PRO A 196 0.13 -1.66 4.57
CA PRO A 196 -1.22 -1.19 4.75
C PRO A 196 -2.11 -1.73 3.62
N TYR A 197 -3.39 -1.90 3.94
CA TYR A 197 -4.39 -2.41 3.00
C TYR A 197 -4.47 -1.60 1.70
N CYS A 198 -4.58 -2.28 0.55
CA CYS A 198 -4.72 -1.67 -0.77
C CYS A 198 -6.20 -1.41 -1.15
N PRO A 199 -6.67 -0.14 -1.23
CA PRO A 199 -8.04 0.18 -1.61
C PRO A 199 -8.21 0.13 -3.13
N GLY A 200 -9.39 -0.28 -3.58
CA GLY A 200 -9.66 -0.57 -5.00
C GLY A 200 -9.38 -2.02 -5.38
N LEU A 201 -8.85 -2.80 -4.43
CA LEU A 201 -8.70 -4.25 -4.47
C LEU A 201 -9.19 -4.87 -3.15
N GLU A 202 -10.31 -4.36 -2.60
CA GLU A 202 -11.23 -5.30 -1.92
C GLU A 202 -11.36 -6.47 -2.89
N PRO A 203 -11.22 -7.74 -2.48
CA PRO A 203 -11.59 -8.84 -3.36
C PRO A 203 -13.00 -8.48 -3.83
N ALA A 204 -13.14 -8.11 -5.10
CA ALA A 204 -14.42 -7.62 -5.56
C ALA A 204 -15.37 -8.79 -5.29
N PRO A 205 -16.52 -8.54 -4.64
CA PRO A 205 -17.52 -9.57 -4.52
C PRO A 205 -17.69 -10.19 -5.89
N GLY A 206 -17.58 -11.49 -5.96
CA GLY A 206 -17.58 -12.24 -7.20
C GLY A 206 -18.69 -13.25 -7.17
N ALA A 207 -19.03 -13.76 -8.34
CA ALA A 207 -20.07 -14.77 -8.45
C ALA A 207 -19.70 -16.01 -7.64
N CYS A 208 -20.49 -16.27 -6.60
CA CYS A 208 -20.46 -17.48 -5.80
C CYS A 208 -21.74 -18.29 -6.03
N CYS A 209 -21.59 -19.53 -6.49
CA CYS A 209 -22.71 -20.39 -6.85
C CYS A 209 -23.01 -21.43 -5.77
N PHE A 210 -24.27 -21.49 -5.34
CA PHE A 210 -24.80 -22.53 -4.45
C PHE A 210 -25.75 -23.45 -5.22
N GLY A 211 -25.18 -24.44 -5.90
CA GLY A 211 -25.94 -25.32 -6.79
C GLY A 211 -26.38 -24.63 -8.10
N PRO A 212 -27.35 -25.20 -8.83
CA PRO A 212 -27.57 -24.88 -10.26
C PRO A 212 -28.20 -23.52 -10.57
N THR A 213 -28.75 -22.82 -9.56
CA THR A 213 -29.64 -21.66 -9.79
C THR A 213 -29.42 -20.50 -8.84
N VAL A 214 -28.54 -20.63 -7.85
CA VAL A 214 -28.33 -19.59 -6.84
C VAL A 214 -26.94 -19.02 -7.04
N CYS A 215 -26.89 -17.77 -7.49
CA CYS A 215 -25.68 -16.95 -7.51
C CYS A 215 -25.81 -15.83 -6.50
N VAL A 216 -24.78 -15.62 -5.68
CA VAL A 216 -24.66 -14.45 -4.81
C VAL A 216 -23.27 -13.86 -4.95
N MET A 217 -23.17 -12.55 -4.76
CA MET A 217 -21.89 -11.84 -4.78
C MET A 217 -21.29 -11.92 -3.37
N LEU A 218 -20.23 -12.69 -3.20
CA LEU A 218 -19.51 -12.86 -1.92
C LEU A 218 -18.02 -12.60 -2.14
N LEU A 219 -17.24 -12.49 -1.07
CA LEU A 219 -15.79 -12.63 -1.19
C LEU A 219 -15.44 -14.10 -1.47
N GLU A 220 -14.29 -14.36 -2.09
CA GLU A 220 -13.86 -15.73 -2.39
C GLU A 220 -13.79 -16.59 -1.12
N GLU A 221 -13.21 -16.04 -0.05
CA GLU A 221 -13.11 -16.72 1.25
C GLU A 221 -14.50 -17.05 1.82
N ASP A 222 -15.43 -16.09 1.81
CA ASP A 222 -16.79 -16.28 2.29
C ASP A 222 -17.52 -17.36 1.47
N CYS A 223 -17.38 -17.31 0.14
CA CYS A 223 -17.96 -18.28 -0.78
C CYS A 223 -17.51 -19.72 -0.46
N LEU A 224 -16.20 -19.92 -0.32
CA LEU A 224 -15.61 -21.21 -0.01
C LEU A 224 -16.01 -21.69 1.39
N SER A 225 -16.10 -20.76 2.36
CA SER A 225 -16.49 -21.08 3.75
C SER A 225 -17.94 -21.55 3.88
N GLU A 226 -18.84 -21.02 3.05
CA GLU A 226 -20.25 -21.43 3.01
C GLU A 226 -20.50 -22.68 2.14
N GLY A 227 -19.46 -23.23 1.52
CA GLY A 227 -19.54 -24.42 0.65
C GLY A 227 -20.08 -24.13 -0.75
N GLY A 228 -19.95 -22.87 -1.21
CA GLY A 228 -20.23 -22.46 -2.58
C GLY A 228 -19.06 -22.75 -3.52
N GLU A 229 -19.29 -22.55 -4.82
CA GLU A 229 -18.28 -22.62 -5.86
C GLU A 229 -17.99 -21.21 -6.40
N TRP A 230 -16.73 -20.78 -6.35
CA TRP A 230 -16.30 -19.45 -6.76
C TRP A 230 -16.04 -19.37 -8.26
N TYR A 231 -16.62 -18.37 -8.93
CA TYR A 231 -16.44 -18.12 -10.36
C TYR A 231 -15.79 -16.76 -10.67
N GLY A 232 -15.69 -15.86 -9.67
CA GLY A 232 -15.29 -14.47 -9.88
C GLY A 232 -16.27 -13.68 -10.76
N GLY A 233 -15.97 -12.41 -11.05
CA GLY A 233 -16.84 -11.56 -11.89
C GLY A 233 -18.26 -11.39 -11.35
N ASP A 234 -19.20 -10.94 -12.19
CA ASP A 234 -20.59 -10.70 -11.78
C ASP A 234 -21.51 -11.92 -11.99
N CYS A 235 -22.52 -12.05 -11.14
CA CYS A 235 -23.55 -13.09 -11.26
C CYS A 235 -24.37 -13.04 -12.57
N GLU A 236 -24.34 -11.93 -13.30
CA GLU A 236 -25.01 -11.82 -14.61
C GLU A 236 -24.29 -12.64 -15.70
N ASP A 237 -22.97 -12.81 -15.56
CA ASP A 237 -22.10 -13.49 -16.52
C ASP A 237 -21.70 -14.91 -16.09
N ALA A 238 -21.82 -15.23 -14.79
CA ALA A 238 -21.48 -16.54 -14.25
C ALA A 238 -22.64 -17.54 -14.39
N PRO A 239 -22.51 -18.62 -15.19
CA PRO A 239 -23.54 -19.64 -15.26
C PRO A 239 -23.45 -20.52 -14.02
N CYS A 240 -24.23 -20.24 -12.98
CA CYS A 240 -24.40 -21.19 -11.86
C CYS A 240 -25.07 -22.50 -12.29
N GLY A 241 -25.42 -22.68 -13.57
CA GLY A 241 -25.94 -23.93 -14.12
C GLY A 241 -24.85 -24.78 -14.79
N PRO A 242 -25.16 -26.05 -15.15
CA PRO A 242 -24.23 -26.89 -15.89
C PRO A 242 -23.80 -26.18 -17.18
N ASN A 243 -22.48 -26.10 -17.42
CA ASN A 243 -21.94 -25.60 -18.67
C ASN A 243 -22.59 -26.40 -19.83
N PRO A 244 -23.39 -25.75 -20.72
CA PRO A 244 -24.21 -26.45 -21.72
C PRO A 244 -23.38 -27.24 -22.76
N THR A 245 -22.05 -27.15 -22.70
CA THR A 245 -21.13 -27.98 -23.47
C THR A 245 -21.23 -29.48 -23.17
N GLN A 246 -21.94 -29.91 -22.11
CA GLN A 246 -22.13 -31.34 -21.83
C GLN A 246 -23.44 -31.98 -22.31
N THR A 247 -24.32 -31.28 -23.04
CA THR A 247 -25.58 -31.90 -23.54
C THR A 247 -25.89 -31.72 -25.02
N THR A 248 -24.95 -31.26 -25.84
CA THR A 248 -25.09 -31.36 -27.30
C THR A 248 -24.47 -32.66 -27.77
N THR A 249 -25.28 -33.72 -27.84
CA THR A 249 -24.87 -34.91 -28.59
C THR A 249 -24.63 -34.52 -30.05
N TRP A 250 -23.70 -35.22 -30.72
CA TRP A 250 -23.48 -35.05 -32.17
C TRP A 250 -24.80 -35.18 -32.99
N GLY A 251 -25.81 -35.89 -32.45
CA GLY A 251 -27.14 -35.98 -33.05
C GLY A 251 -27.87 -34.64 -33.12
N SER A 252 -27.81 -33.84 -32.05
CA SER A 252 -28.49 -32.53 -31.95
C SER A 252 -27.86 -31.45 -32.84
N ILE A 253 -26.54 -31.54 -33.09
CA ILE A 253 -25.84 -30.63 -34.01
C ILE A 253 -26.22 -30.95 -35.47
N LYS A 254 -26.34 -32.24 -35.83
CA LYS A 254 -26.68 -32.65 -37.20
C LYS A 254 -28.09 -32.27 -37.65
N SER A 255 -29.04 -32.09 -36.74
CA SER A 255 -30.42 -31.69 -37.10
C SER A 255 -30.56 -30.22 -37.50
N VAL A 256 -29.59 -29.36 -37.15
CA VAL A 256 -29.61 -27.92 -37.49
C VAL A 256 -29.13 -27.67 -38.93
N TYR A 257 -28.35 -28.59 -39.51
CA TYR A 257 -27.77 -28.46 -40.85
C TYR A 257 -28.47 -29.34 -41.92
N ARG A 258 -29.77 -29.62 -41.76
CA ARG A 258 -30.58 -30.32 -42.77
C ARG A 258 -31.53 -29.39 -43.49
#